data_AF-A0A5E4KVZ2-F1
#
_entry.id   AF-A0A5E4KVZ2-F1
#
_cell.length_a   1.000
_cell.length_b   1.000
_cell.length_c   1.000
_cell.angle_alpha   90.00
_cell.angle_beta   90.00
_cell.angle_gamma   90.00
#
_symmetry.space_group_name_H-M   'P 1'
#
loop_
_entity.id
_entity.type
_entity.pdbx_description
1 polymer ?
#
loop_
_entity_poly.entity_id
_entity_poly.type
_entity_poly.pdbx_seq_one_letter_code
_entity_poly.pdbx_strand_id
1 'polypeptide(L)' 'MTDIIKIGFSLILIGFALVFLGFILSAQSANFGGLVMIGPIPIAFGSSPGMTLIAMVIGLLLMLAFFMLGRRNA' A
#
# COMPACT_ATOMS: atom_id res chain seq x y z
N MET A 1 8.00 -14.53 37.30
CA MET A 1 8.44 -13.58 36.25
C MET A 1 8.05 -14.05 34.86
N THR A 2 8.29 -15.32 34.52
CA THR A 2 7.92 -15.93 33.23
C THR A 2 6.42 -15.90 32.93
N ASP A 3 5.55 -16.01 33.94
CA ASP A 3 4.09 -16.08 33.72
C ASP A 3 3.50 -14.73 33.31
N ILE A 4 4.01 -13.63 33.88
CA ILE A 4 3.65 -12.26 33.46
C ILE A 4 4.10 -11.99 32.02
N ILE A 5 5.29 -12.48 31.64
CA ILE A 5 5.80 -12.36 30.27
C ILE A 5 4.92 -13.16 29.29
N LYS A 6 4.51 -14.38 29.64
CA LYS A 6 3.59 -15.19 28.83
C LYS A 6 2.24 -14.50 28.65
N ILE A 7 1.65 -13.98 29.74
CA ILE A 7 0.37 -13.26 29.68
C ILE A 7 0.49 -12.01 28.81
N GLY A 8 1.56 -11.21 28.97
CA GLY A 8 1.80 -10.03 28.15
C GLY A 8 1.94 -10.37 26.66
N PHE A 9 2.70 -11.42 26.33
CA PHE A 9 2.86 -11.88 24.96
C PHE A 9 1.53 -12.36 24.35
N SER A 10 0.74 -13.14 25.10
CA SER A 10 -0.60 -13.55 24.67
C SER A 10 -1.52 -12.35 24.44
N LEU A 11 -1.45 -11.32 25.29
CA LEU A 11 -2.26 -10.11 25.14
C LEU A 11 -1.92 -9.35 23.86
N ILE A 12 -0.63 -9.23 23.54
CA ILE A 12 -0.15 -8.61 22.29
C ILE A 12 -0.66 -9.39 21.08
N LEU A 13 -0.58 -10.72 21.09
CA LEU A 13 -1.07 -11.56 19.99
C LEU A 13 -2.57 -11.40 19.79
N ILE A 14 -3.35 -11.37 20.87
CA ILE A 14 -4.81 -11.16 20.78
C ILE A 14 -5.11 -9.78 20.22
N GLY A 15 -4.42 -8.74 20.70
CA GLY A 15 -4.59 -7.37 20.19
C GLY A 15 -4.25 -7.26 18.70
N PHE A 16 -3.14 -7.85 18.26
CA PHE A 16 -2.78 -7.92 16.85
C PHE A 16 -3.83 -8.66 16.02
N ALA A 17 -4.30 -9.82 16.49
CA ALA A 17 -5.31 -10.60 15.79
C ALA A 17 -6.63 -9.83 15.62
N LEU A 18 -7.06 -9.08 16.65
CA LEU A 18 -8.26 -8.24 16.58
C LEU A 18 -8.13 -7.13 15.54
N VAL A 19 -7.00 -6.41 15.52
CA VAL A 19 -6.73 -5.36 14.52
C VAL A 19 -6.68 -5.95 13.11
N PHE A 20 -6.03 -7.10 12.94
CA PHE A 20 -5.91 -7.77 11.66
C PHE A 20 -7.27 -8.23 11.12
N LEU A 21 -8.12 -8.81 11.98
CA LEU A 21 -9.49 -9.18 11.60
C LEU A 21 -10.33 -7.94 11.21
N GLY A 22 -10.21 -6.85 11.96
CA GLY A 22 -10.85 -5.58 11.61
C GLY A 22 -10.43 -5.07 10.24
N PHE A 23 -9.14 -5.21 9.89
CA PHE A 23 -8.61 -4.83 8.59
C PHE A 23 -9.20 -5.67 7.45
N ILE A 24 -9.27 -7.00 7.62
CA ILE A 24 -9.86 -7.91 6.63
C ILE A 24 -11.33 -7.58 6.37
N LEU A 25 -12.10 -7.36 7.44
CA LEU A 25 -13.52 -7.02 7.32
C LEU A 25 -13.72 -5.67 6.62
N SER A 26 -12.87 -4.69 6.92
CA SER A 26 -12.91 -3.38 6.25
C SER A 26 -12.43 -3.41 4.80
N ALA A 27 -11.61 -4.39 4.41
CA ALA A 27 -11.03 -4.46 3.07
C ALA A 27 -12.05 -4.89 1.99
N GLN A 28 -13.14 -5.57 2.34
CA GLN A 28 -14.12 -6.05 1.36
C GLN A 28 -14.84 -4.93 0.59
N SER A 29 -15.01 -3.77 1.21
CA SER A 29 -15.65 -2.59 0.59
C SER A 29 -14.64 -1.52 0.16
N ALA A 30 -13.34 -1.80 0.28
CA ALA A 30 -12.30 -0.85 -0.06
C ALA A 30 -12.11 -0.78 -1.58
N ASN A 31 -12.18 0.43 -2.13
CA ASN A 31 -11.72 0.67 -3.49
C ASN A 31 -10.20 0.63 -3.50
N PHE A 32 -9.62 -0.19 -4.37
CA PHE A 32 -8.17 -0.31 -4.50
C PHE A 32 -7.71 0.23 -5.86
N GLY A 33 -6.48 0.72 -5.89
CA GLY A 33 -5.82 1.20 -7.09
C GLY A 33 -4.33 0.96 -6.98
N GLY A 34 -3.68 0.79 -8.11
CA GLY A 34 -2.26 0.53 -8.18
C GLY A 34 -1.67 0.96 -9.50
N LEU A 35 -0.33 0.92 -9.54
CA LEU A 35 0.46 1.32 -10.68
C LEU A 35 1.59 0.32 -10.88
N VAL A 36 1.78 -0.15 -12.11
CA VAL A 36 2.99 -0.87 -12.54
C VAL A 36 3.80 0.04 -13.44
N MET A 37 5.08 0.22 -13.15
CA MET A 37 6.03 0.92 -14.03
C MET A 37 6.77 -0.08 -14.91
N ILE A 38 6.64 0.04 -16.24
CA ILE A 38 7.47 -0.69 -17.21
C ILE A 38 8.46 0.31 -17.79
N GLY A 39 9.65 0.37 -17.20
CA GLY A 39 10.58 1.47 -17.44
C GLY A 39 9.94 2.81 -17.05
N PRO A 40 10.03 3.88 -17.87
CA PRO A 40 9.40 5.16 -17.57
C PRO A 40 7.89 5.17 -17.82
N ILE A 41 7.28 4.10 -18.34
CA ILE A 41 5.87 4.09 -18.75
C ILE A 41 4.99 3.59 -17.59
N PRO A 42 4.14 4.46 -17.00
CA PRO A 42 3.20 4.08 -15.95
C PRO A 42 1.95 3.36 -16.51
N ILE A 43 1.61 2.20 -15.95
CA ILE A 43 0.35 1.48 -16.21
C ILE A 43 -0.48 1.47 -14.93
N ALA A 44 -1.51 2.31 -14.88
CA ALA A 44 -2.42 2.43 -13.73
C ALA A 44 -3.60 1.46 -13.85
N PHE A 45 -4.00 0.89 -12.72
CA PHE A 45 -5.17 0.01 -12.59
C PHE A 45 -5.93 0.35 -11.31
N GLY A 46 -7.23 0.07 -11.28
CA GLY A 46 -8.05 0.33 -10.10
C GLY A 46 -9.43 -0.29 -10.18
N SER A 47 -10.03 -0.53 -9.02
CA SER A 47 -11.37 -1.11 -8.88
C SER A 47 -12.48 -0.13 -9.23
N SER A 48 -12.18 1.16 -9.34
CA SER A 48 -13.10 2.21 -9.76
C SER A 48 -12.39 3.28 -10.59
N PRO A 49 -13.12 4.02 -11.45
CA PRO A 49 -12.54 5.09 -12.26
C PRO A 49 -11.81 6.15 -11.43
N GLY A 50 -12.32 6.47 -10.23
CA GLY A 50 -11.68 7.40 -9.30
C GLY A 50 -10.33 6.92 -8.81
N MET A 51 -10.21 5.64 -8.42
CA MET A 51 -8.93 5.07 -7.99
C MET A 51 -7.92 4.99 -9.12
N THR A 52 -8.38 4.64 -10.33
CA THR A 52 -7.52 4.60 -11.52
C THR A 52 -6.99 6.00 -11.86
N LEU A 53 -7.82 7.05 -11.75
CA LEU A 53 -7.37 8.44 -11.92
C LEU A 53 -6.29 8.83 -10.93
N ILE A 54 -6.46 8.51 -9.64
CA ILE A 54 -5.45 8.78 -8.61
C ILE A 54 -4.15 8.03 -8.94
N ALA A 55 -4.24 6.74 -9.29
CA ALA A 55 -3.08 5.93 -9.66
C ALA A 55 -2.37 6.47 -10.92
N MET A 56 -3.12 6.97 -11.90
CA MET A 56 -2.56 7.62 -13.09
C MET A 56 -1.81 8.91 -12.75
N VAL A 57 -2.37 9.77 -11.89
CA VAL A 57 -1.71 11.01 -11.48
C VAL A 57 -0.40 10.71 -10.76
N ILE A 58 -0.41 9.73 -9.84
CA ILE A 58 0.80 9.26 -9.17
C ILE A 58 1.80 8.71 -10.20
N GLY A 59 1.35 7.90 -11.16
CA GLY A 59 2.19 7.37 -12.23
C GLY A 59 2.84 8.44 -13.09
N LEU A 60 2.11 9.50 -13.43
CA LEU A 60 2.66 10.64 -14.17
C LEU A 60 3.75 11.36 -13.37
N LEU A 61 3.52 11.60 -12.07
CA LEU A 61 4.53 12.22 -11.19
C LEU A 61 5.80 11.37 -11.10
N LEU A 62 5.64 10.06 -10.97
CA LEU A 62 6.75 9.11 -10.92
C LEU A 62 7.50 9.03 -12.25
N MET A 63 6.81 9.08 -13.39
CA MET A 63 7.42 9.17 -14.71
C MET A 63 8.27 10.43 -14.84
N LEU A 64 7.73 11.59 -14.45
CA LEU A 64 8.46 12.86 -14.46
C LEU A 64 9.69 12.81 -13.55
N ALA A 65 9.54 12.26 -12.35
CA ALA A 65 10.65 12.06 -11.42
C ALA A 65 11.73 11.13 -12.00
N PHE A 66 11.32 10.04 -12.65
CA PHE A 66 12.23 9.10 -13.32
C PHE A 66 13.07 9.80 -14.38
N PHE A 67 12.46 10.62 -15.25
CA PHE A 67 13.19 11.40 -16.25
C PHE A 67 14.08 12.48 -15.64
N MET A 68 13.61 13.19 -14.62
CA MET A 68 14.37 14.27 -13.99
C MET A 68 15.59 13.74 -13.24
N LEU A 69 15.47 12.59 -12.57
CA LEU A 69 16.56 11.92 -11.86
C LEU A 69 17.49 11.19 -12.83
N GLY A 70 16.95 10.51 -13.84
CA GLY A 70 17.74 9.83 -14.87
C GLY A 70 18.65 10.79 -15.63
N ARG A 71 18.20 12.04 -15.85
CA ARG A 71 19.00 13.11 -16.47
C ARG A 71 20.09 13.69 -15.56
N ARG A 72 20.06 13.45 -14.23
CA ARG A 72 21.12 13.89 -13.31
C ARG A 72 22.31 12.92 -13.26
N ASN A 73 22.14 11.70 -13.75
CA ASN A 73 23.14 10.63 -13.68
C ASN A 73 23.80 10.31 -15.04
N ALA A 74 23.48 11.08 -16.09
CA ALA A 74 24.05 10.99 -17.44
C ALA A 74 24.71 12.32 -17.81
#